data_AF-B1T1C1-F1
#
_entry.id   AF-B1T1C1-F1
#
_cell.length_a   1.000
_cell.length_b   1.000
_cell.length_c   1.000
_cell.angle_alpha   90.00
_cell.angle_beta   90.00
_cell.angle_gamma   90.00
#
_symmetry.space_group_name_H-M   'P 1'
#
loop_
_entity.id
_entity.type
_entity.pdbx_description
1 polymer ?
#
loop_
_entity_poly.entity_id
_entity_poly.type
_entity_poly.pdbx_seq_one_letter_code
_entity_poly.pdbx_strand_id
1 'polypeptide(L)'
;MKTTIPLRVAVIASAFAVYHVFMHVQWVVSGCIEFLHGRHCSFENSANFEGMMDFDLLVTCAWVAGAAMAWFSVARAPKKSG
;
A
#
# COMPACT_ATOMS: atom_id res chain seq x y z
N MET A 1 -5.91 -9.01 28.47
CA MET A 1 -6.18 -8.72 27.05
C MET A 1 -5.97 -7.23 26.82
N LYS A 2 -4.91 -6.83 26.11
CA LYS A 2 -4.64 -5.44 25.70
C LYS A 2 -3.91 -5.40 24.35
N THR A 3 -4.29 -6.28 23.43
CA THR A 3 -3.74 -6.40 22.06
C THR A 3 -4.67 -5.80 21.00
N THR A 4 -5.78 -5.16 21.40
CA THR A 4 -6.77 -4.60 20.48
C THR A 4 -6.23 -3.48 19.60
N ILE A 5 -5.31 -2.66 20.12
CA ILE A 5 -4.72 -1.55 19.36
C ILE A 5 -3.74 -2.02 18.27
N PRO A 6 -2.70 -2.83 18.56
CA PRO A 6 -1.77 -3.28 17.51
C PRO A 6 -2.47 -4.11 16.44
N LEU A 7 -3.46 -4.92 16.81
CA LEU A 7 -4.26 -5.69 15.84
C LEU A 7 -5.06 -4.76 14.92
N ARG A 8 -5.71 -3.73 15.45
CA ARG A 8 -6.44 -2.74 14.63
C ARG A 8 -5.51 -2.02 13.67
N VAL A 9 -4.34 -1.60 14.12
CA VAL A 9 -3.34 -0.95 13.26
C VAL A 9 -2.88 -1.89 12.15
N ALA A 10 -2.60 -3.17 12.47
CA ALA A 10 -2.21 -4.16 11.48
C ALA A 10 -3.30 -4.40 10.42
N VAL A 11 -4.56 -4.51 10.83
CA VAL A 11 -5.70 -4.67 9.92
C VAL A 11 -5.87 -3.45 9.01
N ILE A 12 -5.81 -2.24 9.57
CA ILE A 12 -5.94 -1.00 8.80
C ILE A 12 -4.79 -0.90 7.78
N ALA A 13 -3.54 -1.06 8.24
CA ALA A 13 -2.37 -1.01 7.35
C ALA A 13 -2.43 -2.06 6.23
N SER A 14 -2.95 -3.26 6.53
CA SER A 14 -3.14 -4.31 5.52
C SER A 14 -4.19 -3.92 4.47
N ALA A 15 -5.30 -3.29 4.88
CA ALA A 15 -6.32 -2.82 3.95
C ALA A 15 -5.76 -1.76 2.99
N PHE A 16 -4.98 -0.81 3.51
CA PHE A 16 -4.29 0.19 2.68
C PHE A 16 -3.28 -0.46 1.74
N ALA A 17 -2.48 -1.41 2.22
CA ALA A 17 -1.51 -2.12 1.38
C ALA A 17 -2.20 -2.85 0.21
N VAL A 18 -3.29 -3.58 0.48
CA VAL A 18 -4.06 -4.28 -0.56
C VAL A 18 -4.66 -3.30 -1.57
N TYR A 19 -5.21 -2.18 -1.10
CA TYR A 19 -5.77 -1.14 -1.97
C TYR A 19 -4.71 -0.56 -2.91
N HIS A 20 -3.54 -0.18 -2.38
CA HIS A 20 -2.44 0.37 -3.19
C HIS A 20 -1.90 -0.65 -4.20
N VAL A 21 -1.72 -1.91 -3.79
CA VAL A 21 -1.30 -2.98 -4.71
C VAL A 21 -2.34 -3.16 -5.83
N PHE A 22 -3.63 -3.18 -5.49
CA PHE A 22 -4.69 -3.32 -6.49
C PHE A 22 -4.69 -2.15 -7.48
N MET A 23 -4.61 -0.92 -6.99
CA MET A 23 -4.56 0.28 -7.83
C MET A 23 -3.33 0.27 -8.73
N HIS A 24 -2.15 -0.06 -8.20
CA HIS A 24 -0.92 -0.17 -8.98
C HIS A 24 -1.05 -1.18 -10.13
N VAL A 25 -1.61 -2.36 -9.86
CA VAL A 25 -1.86 -3.38 -10.88
C VAL A 25 -2.85 -2.88 -11.94
N GLN A 26 -3.93 -2.22 -11.52
CA GLN A 26 -4.91 -1.63 -12.44
C GLN A 26 -4.25 -0.61 -13.37
N TRP A 27 -3.34 0.22 -12.86
CA TRP A 27 -2.63 1.25 -13.62
C TRP A 27 -1.67 0.65 -14.64
N VAL A 28 -0.90 -0.36 -14.23
CA VAL A 28 0.01 -1.10 -15.12
C VAL A 28 -0.75 -1.82 -16.23
N VAL A 29 -1.86 -2.48 -15.90
CA VAL A 29 -2.66 -3.24 -16.89
C VAL A 29 -3.40 -2.32 -17.86
N SER A 30 -3.96 -1.20 -17.36
CA SER A 30 -4.72 -0.26 -18.19
C SER A 30 -3.83 0.68 -19.01
N GLY A 31 -2.57 0.87 -18.60
CA GLY A 31 -1.68 1.86 -19.21
C GLY A 31 -2.13 3.31 -18.99
N CYS A 32 -3.09 3.52 -18.08
CA CYS A 32 -3.67 4.82 -17.74
C CYS A 32 -3.81 4.95 -16.22
N ILE A 33 -3.27 6.03 -15.68
CA ILE A 33 -3.28 6.37 -14.25
C ILE A 33 -4.34 7.43 -14.01
N GLU A 34 -5.17 7.27 -12.99
CA GLU A 34 -6.10 8.31 -12.53
C GLU A 34 -5.49 9.03 -11.33
N PHE A 35 -5.00 10.26 -11.55
CA PHE A 35 -4.28 11.06 -10.55
C PHE A 35 -4.93 12.44 -10.42
N LEU A 36 -5.26 12.86 -9.20
CA LEU A 36 -5.78 14.21 -8.92
C LEU A 36 -6.94 14.67 -9.86
N HIS A 37 -7.92 13.79 -10.12
CA HIS A 37 -9.05 14.02 -11.06
C HIS A 37 -8.69 14.10 -12.56
N GLY A 38 -7.45 13.84 -12.96
CA GLY A 38 -7.04 13.69 -14.36
C GLY A 38 -6.69 12.23 -14.68
N ARG A 39 -7.08 11.75 -15.88
CA ARG A 39 -6.61 10.47 -16.41
C ARG A 39 -5.38 10.73 -17.28
N HIS A 40 -4.25 10.14 -16.93
CA HIS A 40 -2.98 10.25 -17.64
C HIS A 40 -2.61 8.90 -18.25
N CYS A 41 -2.54 8.82 -19.58
CA CYS A 41 -2.18 7.60 -20.27
C CYS A 41 -0.74 7.65 -20.79
N SER A 42 -0.08 6.48 -20.85
CA SER A 42 1.31 6.33 -21.29
C SER A 42 1.60 6.95 -22.68
N PHE A 43 0.58 7.00 -23.55
CA PHE A 43 0.67 7.57 -24.90
C PHE A 43 0.76 9.09 -24.97
N GLU A 44 0.33 9.83 -23.95
CA GLU A 44 0.34 11.30 -23.96
C GLU A 44 1.69 11.89 -23.53
N ASN A 45 2.38 11.24 -22.58
CA ASN A 45 3.69 11.70 -22.09
C ASN A 45 4.41 10.62 -21.26
N SER A 46 5.10 9.69 -21.92
CA SER A 46 5.71 8.51 -21.29
C SER A 46 6.68 8.85 -20.14
N ALA A 47 7.46 9.94 -20.27
CA ALA A 47 8.41 10.36 -19.25
C ALA A 47 7.74 10.78 -17.92
N ASN A 48 6.56 11.40 -17.99
CA ASN A 48 5.82 11.79 -16.78
C ASN A 48 4.96 10.63 -16.23
N PHE A 49 4.58 9.69 -17.10
CA PHE A 49 3.89 8.46 -16.71
C PHE A 49 4.80 7.52 -15.91
N GLU A 50 6.06 7.37 -16.31
CA GLU A 50 7.05 6.54 -15.63
C GLU A 50 7.34 7.03 -14.20
N GLY A 51 7.56 8.35 -14.03
CA GLY A 51 7.75 8.95 -12.71
C GLY A 51 6.53 8.85 -11.79
N MET A 52 5.32 8.95 -12.34
CA MET A 52 4.07 8.82 -11.58
C MET A 52 3.82 7.36 -11.14
N MET A 53 4.18 6.41 -12.00
CA MET A 53 4.15 4.97 -11.72
C MET A 53 5.19 4.57 -10.67
N ASP A 54 6.41 5.11 -10.74
CA ASP A 54 7.46 4.88 -9.73
C ASP A 54 7.05 5.43 -8.36
N PHE A 55 6.41 6.61 -8.32
CA PHE A 55 5.90 7.16 -7.08
C PHE A 55 4.82 6.27 -6.45
N ASP A 56 3.88 5.79 -7.25
CA ASP A 56 2.84 4.87 -6.79
C ASP A 56 3.40 3.52 -6.33
N LEU A 57 4.42 3.00 -7.03
CA LEU A 57 5.16 1.81 -6.61
C LEU A 57 5.83 2.02 -5.24
N LEU A 58 6.49 3.17 -5.03
CA LEU A 58 7.10 3.50 -3.74
C LEU A 58 6.07 3.58 -2.61
N VAL A 59 4.93 4.23 -2.85
CA VAL A 59 3.83 4.32 -1.88
C VAL A 59 3.28 2.92 -1.57
N THR A 60 3.08 2.09 -2.60
CA THR A 60 2.62 0.71 -2.44
C THR A 60 3.60 -0.10 -1.59
N CYS A 61 4.90 -0.03 -1.91
CA CYS A 61 5.95 -0.69 -1.14
C CYS A 61 6.00 -0.21 0.32
N ALA A 62 5.84 1.09 0.57
CA ALA A 62 5.81 1.65 1.91
C ALA A 62 4.64 1.11 2.73
N TRP A 63 3.44 1.01 2.14
CA TRP A 63 2.28 0.43 2.81
C TRP A 63 2.44 -1.06 3.09
N VAL A 64 2.98 -1.83 2.14
CA VAL A 64 3.27 -3.26 2.33
C VAL A 64 4.27 -3.47 3.46
N ALA A 65 5.37 -2.72 3.48
CA ALA A 65 6.36 -2.76 4.55
C ALA A 65 5.74 -2.35 5.90
N GLY A 66 4.92 -1.30 5.92
CA GLY A 66 4.18 -0.85 7.11
C GLY A 66 3.24 -1.94 7.65
N ALA A 67 2.49 -2.61 6.77
CA ALA A 67 1.63 -3.73 7.13
C ALA A 67 2.43 -4.89 7.73
N ALA A 68 3.55 -5.26 7.11
CA ALA A 68 4.43 -6.31 7.63
C ALA A 68 4.95 -5.97 9.04
N MET A 69 5.43 -4.74 9.25
CA MET A 69 5.91 -4.26 10.55
C MET A 69 4.79 -4.22 11.60
N ALA A 70 3.58 -3.82 11.22
CA ALA A 70 2.42 -3.84 12.11
C ALA A 70 2.08 -5.27 12.55
N TRP A 71 2.13 -6.24 11.64
CA TRP A 71 1.94 -7.65 11.97
C TRP A 71 3.07 -8.21 12.84
N PHE A 72 4.33 -7.81 12.62
CA PHE A 72 5.43 -8.14 13.52
C PHE A 72 5.18 -7.62 14.94
N SER A 73 4.62 -6.41 15.09
CA SER A 73 4.28 -5.86 16.40
C SER A 73 3.17 -6.66 17.11
N VAL A 74 2.20 -7.19 16.35
CA VAL A 74 1.15 -8.08 16.88
C VAL A 74 1.73 -9.43 17.29
N ALA A 75 2.59 -10.03 16.46
CA ALA A 75 3.21 -11.33 16.74
C ALA A 75 4.17 -11.29 17.93
N ARG A 76 4.88 -10.16 18.12
CA ARG A 76 5.80 -9.94 19.25
C ARG A 76 5.10 -9.41 20.51
N ALA A 77 3.80 -9.13 20.47
CA ALA A 77 3.07 -8.69 21.66
C ALA A 77 3.25 -9.75 22.75
N PRO A 78 3.64 -9.37 23.98
CA PRO A 78 4.01 -10.32 25.02
C PRO A 78 2.84 -11.27 25.27
N LYS A 79 3.01 -12.54 24.89
CA LYS A 79 2.14 -13.62 25.37
C LYS A 79 2.33 -13.65 26.88
N LYS A 80 1.25 -13.41 27.62
CA LYS A 80 1.22 -13.62 29.06
C LYS A 80 1.73 -15.04 29.29
N SER A 81 2.92 -15.20 29.90
CA SER A 81 3.39 -16.50 30.38
C SER A 81 2.29 -17.01 31.29
N GLY A 82 1.65 -18.11 30.88
CA GLY A 82 0.84 -18.93 31.78
C GLY A 82 1.73 -19.50 32.87
#